data_AF-A0A2T4CN57-F1
#
_entry.id   AF-A0A2T4CN57-F1
#
_cell.length_a   1.000
_cell.length_b   1.000
_cell.length_c   1.000
_cell.angle_alpha   90.00
_cell.angle_beta   90.00
_cell.angle_gamma   90.00
#
_symmetry.space_group_name_H-M   'P 1'
#
loop_
_entity.id
_entity.type
_entity.pdbx_description
1 polymer ?
#
loop_
_entity_poly.entity_id
_entity_poly.type
_entity_poly.pdbx_seq_one_letter_code
_entity_poly.pdbx_strand_id
1 'polypeptide(L)'
;GMQDHISKPIDEKVLLKALQKWCVRGEYAMPMPVAQRQESTSTPAISYPRHADIDFQSALERLQHNTSLYRTLIERLVHDYSDAPQKIVDYLAKGQHDEARRFFHTLKGAAGNLGLMRLEKAAAELERHTKSGDYEYVADHIMKLNQLLEQAGLACSDLLLWQQRNNKKG
;
A
#
# COMPACT_ATOMS: atom_id res chain seq x y z
N GLY A 1 37.01 -16.86 2.95
CA GLY A 1 36.10 -16.48 1.87
C GLY A 1 34.71 -16.38 2.46
N MET A 2 34.06 -15.22 2.29
CA MET A 2 32.71 -14.99 1.73
C MET A 2 31.77 -16.24 1.78
N GLN A 3 30.52 -16.19 2.26
CA GLN A 3 29.42 -15.35 1.78
C GLN A 3 28.34 -15.04 2.85
N ASP A 4 27.80 -13.83 2.69
CA ASP A 4 26.66 -13.10 3.26
C ASP A 4 25.54 -13.79 4.06
N HIS A 5 25.45 -13.38 5.33
CA HIS A 5 24.38 -12.55 5.91
C HIS A 5 22.98 -12.56 5.24
N ILE A 6 21.98 -13.10 5.95
CA ILE A 6 20.62 -12.50 6.01
C ILE A 6 20.20 -12.44 7.48
N SER A 7 20.17 -11.22 8.01
CA SER A 7 19.61 -10.89 9.33
C SER A 7 18.11 -11.12 9.37
N LYS A 8 17.63 -11.70 10.48
CA LYS A 8 16.25 -11.59 10.97
C LYS A 8 15.94 -10.13 11.38
N PRO A 9 14.67 -9.72 11.59
CA PRO A 9 13.40 -10.41 11.36
C PRO A 9 12.38 -9.59 10.53
N ILE A 10 11.34 -10.26 10.00
CA ILE A 10 10.07 -9.57 9.72
C ILE A 10 9.34 -9.48 11.06
N ASP A 11 9.14 -8.27 11.56
CA ASP A 11 8.44 -7.99 12.82
C ASP A 11 6.96 -8.40 12.67
N GLU A 12 6.61 -9.61 13.11
CA GLU A 12 5.27 -10.22 13.05
C GLU A 12 4.18 -9.27 13.57
N LYS A 13 4.52 -8.37 14.50
CA LYS A 13 3.58 -7.44 15.12
C LYS A 13 3.12 -6.34 14.16
N VAL A 14 3.96 -5.94 13.20
CA VAL A 14 3.61 -4.93 12.18
C VAL A 14 2.73 -5.57 11.11
N LEU A 15 3.03 -6.81 10.72
CA LEU A 15 2.23 -7.57 9.76
C LEU A 15 0.82 -7.88 10.32
N LEU A 16 0.73 -8.28 11.59
CA LEU A 16 -0.56 -8.56 12.25
C LEU A 16 -1.41 -7.30 12.44
N LYS A 17 -0.80 -6.12 12.70
CA LYS A 17 -1.55 -4.85 12.76
C LYS A 17 -2.05 -4.40 11.40
N ALA A 18 -1.27 -4.60 10.34
CA ALA A 18 -1.75 -4.37 8.98
C ALA A 18 -2.91 -5.31 8.66
N LEU A 19 -2.78 -6.61 8.93
CA LEU A 19 -3.86 -7.58 8.75
C LEU A 19 -5.12 -7.20 9.55
N GLN A 20 -5.00 -6.74 10.80
CA GLN A 20 -6.16 -6.29 11.61
C GLN A 20 -6.80 -4.99 11.12
N LYS A 21 -6.04 -4.08 10.51
CA LYS A 21 -6.59 -2.84 9.93
C LYS A 21 -7.28 -3.09 8.59
N TRP A 22 -6.85 -4.11 7.83
CA TRP A 22 -7.31 -4.39 6.46
C TRP A 22 -8.24 -5.59 6.32
N CYS A 23 -8.32 -6.49 7.31
CA CYS A 23 -9.38 -7.50 7.37
C CYS A 23 -10.65 -6.86 7.92
N VAL A 24 -11.63 -6.70 7.03
CA VAL A 24 -13.04 -6.60 7.41
C VAL A 24 -13.35 -7.79 8.34
N ARG A 25 -13.92 -7.53 9.52
CA ARG A 25 -14.54 -8.58 10.35
C ARG A 25 -15.79 -9.07 9.63
N GLY A 26 -15.61 -9.93 8.63
CA GLY A 26 -16.64 -10.87 8.18
C GLY A 26 -16.43 -12.16 8.95
N GLU A 27 -17.51 -12.80 9.40
CA GLU A 27 -17.46 -14.13 10.01
C GLU A 27 -16.90 -15.12 9.00
N TYR A 28 -15.59 -15.40 9.08
CA TYR A 28 -15.00 -16.50 8.33
C TYR A 28 -15.27 -17.79 9.11
N ALA A 29 -16.27 -18.53 8.66
CA ALA A 29 -16.39 -19.94 8.98
C ALA A 29 -15.12 -20.65 8.50
N MET A 30 -14.35 -21.21 9.43
CA MET A 30 -13.11 -21.94 9.16
C MET A 30 -13.44 -23.25 8.40
N PRO A 31 -12.92 -23.48 7.18
CA PRO A 31 -12.86 -24.83 6.64
C PRO A 31 -11.61 -25.54 7.20
N MET A 32 -11.84 -26.73 7.74
CA MET A 32 -10.83 -27.71 8.19
C MET A 32 -9.77 -28.03 7.11
N PRO A 33 -8.59 -28.56 7.51
CA PRO A 33 -7.46 -28.72 6.61
C PRO A 33 -7.69 -29.87 5.63
N VAL A 34 -7.73 -29.56 4.33
CA VAL A 34 -7.65 -30.57 3.27
C VAL A 34 -6.20 -30.64 2.80
N ALA A 35 -5.61 -31.83 2.92
CA ALA A 35 -4.23 -32.13 2.59
C ALA A 35 -3.87 -31.63 1.17
N GLN A 36 -2.87 -30.76 1.11
CA GLN A 36 -2.42 -30.08 -0.09
C GLN A 36 -1.55 -31.03 -0.91
N ARG A 37 -2.11 -31.61 -1.97
CA ARG A 37 -1.33 -32.18 -3.08
C ARG A 37 -0.71 -30.99 -3.82
N GLN A 38 0.62 -30.87 -3.72
CA GLN A 38 1.41 -29.92 -4.51
C GLN A 38 1.39 -30.38 -5.97
N GLU A 39 0.45 -29.83 -6.74
CA GLU A 39 0.58 -29.77 -8.20
C GLU A 39 1.12 -28.38 -8.53
N SER A 40 2.39 -28.35 -8.92
CA SER A 40 3.06 -27.19 -9.50
C SER A 40 2.45 -26.89 -10.86
N THR A 41 1.25 -26.30 -10.88
CA THR A 41 0.73 -25.68 -12.10
C THR A 41 1.51 -24.39 -12.29
N SER A 42 2.36 -24.35 -13.32
CA SER A 42 2.95 -23.10 -13.79
C SER A 42 1.82 -22.19 -14.25
N THR A 43 1.35 -21.33 -13.35
CA THR A 43 0.42 -20.26 -13.70
C THR A 43 1.08 -19.44 -14.81
N PRO A 44 0.41 -19.19 -15.96
CA PRO A 44 0.99 -18.31 -16.97
C PRO A 44 1.37 -16.99 -16.30
N ALA A 45 2.61 -16.55 -16.48
CA ALA A 45 3.11 -15.33 -15.88
C ALA A 45 2.30 -14.15 -16.44
N ILE A 46 1.33 -13.67 -15.66
CA ILE A 46 0.53 -12.49 -16.00
C ILE A 46 1.49 -11.30 -15.93
N SER A 47 1.71 -10.65 -17.07
CA SER A 47 2.53 -9.44 -17.15
C SER A 47 1.61 -8.21 -17.15
N TYR A 48 1.81 -7.32 -16.18
CA TYR A 48 1.09 -6.04 -16.11
C TYR A 48 1.84 -4.91 -16.84
N PRO A 49 1.14 -3.80 -17.20
CA PRO A 49 1.81 -2.64 -17.78
C PRO A 49 2.86 -2.08 -16.83
N ARG A 50 4.01 -1.69 -17.38
CA ARG A 50 5.03 -0.98 -16.61
C ARG A 50 4.55 0.43 -16.31
N HIS A 51 4.77 0.87 -15.07
CA HIS A 51 4.48 2.23 -14.63
C HIS A 51 5.69 2.79 -13.89
N ALA A 52 6.02 4.07 -14.11
CA ALA A 52 7.21 4.68 -13.52
C ALA A 52 7.15 4.70 -11.98
N ASP A 53 5.95 4.89 -11.45
CA ASP A 53 5.74 5.20 -10.03
C ASP A 53 5.01 4.09 -9.26
N ILE A 54 4.57 3.03 -9.96
CA ILE A 54 3.76 1.95 -9.39
C ILE A 54 4.30 0.59 -9.86
N ASP A 55 4.58 -0.29 -8.91
CA ASP A 55 4.93 -1.68 -9.20
C ASP A 55 3.67 -2.56 -9.18
N PHE A 56 2.94 -2.53 -10.30
CA PHE A 56 1.73 -3.34 -10.46
C PHE A 56 2.03 -4.84 -10.39
N GLN A 57 3.20 -5.28 -10.88
CA GLN A 57 3.56 -6.69 -10.90
C GLN A 57 3.63 -7.25 -9.49
N SER A 58 4.51 -6.67 -8.66
CA SER A 58 4.68 -7.13 -7.29
C SER A 58 3.39 -6.93 -6.46
N ALA A 59 2.65 -5.84 -6.67
CA ALA A 59 1.41 -5.59 -5.95
C ALA A 59 0.33 -6.64 -6.26
N LEU A 60 0.13 -6.97 -7.54
CA LEU A 60 -0.90 -7.93 -7.96
C LEU A 60 -0.51 -9.37 -7.68
N GLU A 61 0.78 -9.72 -7.72
CA GLU A 61 1.25 -11.05 -7.27
C GLU A 61 0.85 -11.33 -5.81
N ARG A 62 1.02 -10.34 -4.91
CA ARG A 62 0.57 -10.45 -3.51
C ARG A 62 -0.93 -10.62 -3.37
N LEU A 63 -1.69 -10.07 -4.32
CA LEU A 63 -3.15 -10.16 -4.38
C LEU A 63 -3.64 -11.32 -5.24
N GLN A 64 -2.77 -12.29 -5.58
CA GLN A 64 -3.11 -13.45 -6.41
C GLN A 64 -3.76 -13.03 -7.74
N HIS A 65 -3.22 -11.98 -8.36
CA HIS A 65 -3.67 -11.39 -9.62
C HIS A 65 -5.10 -10.82 -9.60
N ASN A 66 -5.67 -10.59 -8.41
CA ASN A 66 -7.02 -10.05 -8.25
C ASN A 66 -7.05 -8.52 -8.44
N THR A 67 -7.25 -8.09 -9.68
CA THR A 67 -7.34 -6.67 -10.05
C THR A 67 -8.58 -5.97 -9.49
N SER A 68 -9.68 -6.69 -9.27
CA SER A 68 -10.88 -6.16 -8.61
C SER A 68 -10.59 -5.79 -7.16
N LEU A 69 -9.90 -6.66 -6.43
CA LEU A 69 -9.45 -6.38 -5.06
C LEU A 69 -8.45 -5.22 -5.04
N TYR A 70 -7.48 -5.21 -5.94
CA TYR A 70 -6.52 -4.10 -6.06
C TYR A 70 -7.24 -2.75 -6.24
N ARG A 71 -8.24 -2.69 -7.13
CA ARG A 71 -9.09 -1.52 -7.32
C ARG A 71 -9.76 -1.07 -6.02
N THR A 72 -10.45 -1.97 -5.33
CA THR A 72 -11.14 -1.64 -4.08
C THR A 72 -10.16 -1.12 -3.02
N LEU A 73 -8.95 -1.68 -2.95
CA LEU A 73 -7.93 -1.21 -2.02
C LEU A 73 -7.40 0.18 -2.37
N ILE A 74 -7.21 0.50 -3.66
CA ILE A 74 -6.83 1.84 -4.12
C ILE A 74 -7.94 2.85 -3.83
N GLU A 75 -9.18 2.55 -4.20
CA GLU A 75 -10.33 3.43 -3.95
C GLU A 75 -10.49 3.73 -2.46
N ARG A 76 -10.34 2.71 -1.61
CA ARG A 76 -10.37 2.87 -0.15
C ARG A 76 -9.19 3.72 0.35
N LEU A 77 -7.98 3.50 -0.14
CA LEU A 77 -6.82 4.29 0.24
C LEU A 77 -7.03 5.77 -0.10
N VAL A 78 -7.50 6.08 -1.32
CA VAL A 78 -7.79 7.45 -1.74
C VAL A 78 -8.85 8.09 -0.85
N HIS A 79 -9.92 7.35 -0.55
CA HIS A 79 -10.97 7.83 0.33
C HIS A 79 -10.47 8.10 1.76
N ASP A 80 -9.82 7.11 2.39
CA ASP A 80 -9.39 7.15 3.80
C ASP A 80 -8.34 8.24 4.08
N TYR A 81 -7.62 8.69 3.05
CA TYR A 81 -6.54 9.67 3.13
C TYR A 81 -6.82 10.97 2.35
N SER A 82 -8.05 11.16 1.84
CA SER A 82 -8.44 12.37 1.10
C SER A 82 -8.32 13.66 1.92
N ASP A 83 -8.54 13.55 3.23
CA ASP A 83 -8.45 14.63 4.22
C ASP A 83 -7.10 14.65 4.97
N ALA A 84 -6.08 13.95 4.45
CA ALA A 84 -4.77 13.86 5.07
C ALA A 84 -4.16 15.23 5.46
N PRO A 85 -4.18 16.26 4.58
CA PRO A 85 -3.67 17.58 4.93
C PRO A 85 -4.33 18.19 6.16
N GLN A 86 -5.66 18.17 6.21
CA GLN A 86 -6.40 18.77 7.32
C GLN A 86 -6.12 18.01 8.63
N LYS A 87 -6.15 16.67 8.59
CA LYS A 87 -5.87 15.84 9.78
C LYS A 87 -4.47 16.07 10.33
N ILE A 88 -3.47 16.15 9.46
CA ILE A 88 -2.08 16.38 9.88
C ILE A 88 -1.92 17.78 10.47
N VAL A 89 -2.45 18.83 9.82
CA VAL A 89 -2.40 20.20 10.36
C VAL A 89 -3.05 20.26 11.74
N ASP A 90 -4.20 19.60 11.93
CA ASP A 90 -4.87 19.50 13.22
C ASP A 90 -4.01 18.81 14.28
N TYR A 91 -3.35 17.70 13.94
CA TYR A 91 -2.44 17.00 14.85
C TYR A 91 -1.25 17.88 15.24
N LEU A 92 -0.65 18.59 14.28
CA LEU A 92 0.48 19.49 14.53
C LEU A 92 0.05 20.66 15.42
N ALA A 93 -1.09 21.30 15.14
CA ALA A 93 -1.61 22.42 15.92
C ALA A 93 -1.95 22.04 17.37
N LYS A 94 -2.36 20.78 17.60
CA LYS A 94 -2.69 20.24 18.93
C LYS A 94 -1.47 19.62 19.65
N GLY A 95 -0.27 19.67 19.08
CA GLY A 95 0.93 19.02 19.63
C GLY A 95 0.87 17.49 19.62
N GLN A 96 -0.04 16.89 18.85
CA GLN A 96 -0.27 15.45 18.75
C GLN A 96 0.70 14.80 17.74
N HIS A 97 2.00 15.06 17.90
CA HIS A 97 3.04 14.66 16.94
C HIS A 97 3.16 13.13 16.76
N ASP A 98 2.91 12.36 17.82
CA ASP A 98 2.89 10.89 17.73
C ASP A 98 1.75 10.38 16.85
N GLU A 99 0.60 11.06 16.83
CA GLU A 99 -0.53 10.68 15.97
C GLU A 99 -0.23 11.04 14.51
N ALA A 100 0.35 12.22 14.25
CA ALA A 100 0.86 12.56 12.91
C ALA A 100 1.89 11.54 12.41
N ARG A 101 2.83 11.11 13.27
CA ARG A 101 3.82 10.10 12.93
C ARG A 101 3.18 8.75 12.61
N ARG A 102 2.23 8.29 13.43
CA ARG A 102 1.47 7.04 13.21
C ARG A 102 0.66 7.09 11.91
N PHE A 103 0.10 8.25 11.59
CA PHE A 103 -0.61 8.48 10.34
C PHE A 103 0.30 8.19 9.14
N PHE A 104 1.47 8.83 9.07
CA PHE A 104 2.45 8.61 8.00
C PHE A 104 2.99 7.20 7.97
N HIS A 105 3.30 6.61 9.14
CA HIS A 105 3.74 5.23 9.24
C HIS A 105 2.74 4.27 8.61
N THR A 106 1.45 4.49 8.86
CA THR A 106 0.40 3.63 8.35
C THR A 106 0.19 3.84 6.84
N LEU A 107 0.24 5.08 6.37
CA LEU A 107 0.16 5.39 4.94
C LEU A 107 1.33 4.77 4.17
N LYS A 108 2.55 4.86 4.70
CA LYS A 108 3.74 4.24 4.14
C LYS A 108 3.55 2.74 3.96
N GLY A 109 3.11 2.04 5.01
CA GLY A 109 2.86 0.60 4.93
C GLY A 109 1.79 0.21 3.92
N ALA A 110 0.69 0.99 3.86
CA ALA A 110 -0.37 0.78 2.89
C ALA A 110 0.12 0.98 1.44
N ALA A 111 0.86 2.06 1.21
CA ALA A 111 1.44 2.39 -0.09
C ALA A 111 2.44 1.32 -0.55
N GLY A 112 3.34 0.87 0.33
CA GLY A 112 4.30 -0.19 0.00
C GLY A 112 3.63 -1.52 -0.33
N ASN A 113 2.57 -1.89 0.40
CA ASN A 113 1.81 -3.12 0.10
C ASN A 113 1.10 -3.07 -1.26
N LEU A 114 0.71 -1.87 -1.70
CA LEU A 114 0.05 -1.64 -2.99
C LEU A 114 1.03 -1.26 -4.12
N GLY A 115 2.34 -1.31 -3.86
CA GLY A 115 3.36 -0.97 -4.85
C GLY A 115 3.39 0.50 -5.25
N LEU A 116 2.80 1.40 -4.46
CA LEU A 116 2.72 2.85 -4.71
C LEU A 116 4.03 3.54 -4.30
N MET A 117 5.10 3.31 -5.07
CA MET A 117 6.48 3.64 -4.69
C MET A 117 6.69 5.12 -4.35
N ARG A 118 6.07 6.05 -5.10
CA ARG A 118 6.22 7.49 -4.80
C ARG A 118 5.46 7.92 -3.55
N LEU A 119 4.27 7.35 -3.33
CA LEU A 119 3.48 7.62 -2.12
C LEU A 119 4.16 7.05 -0.88
N GLU A 120 4.73 5.84 -0.97
CA GLU A 120 5.50 5.24 0.10
C GLU A 120 6.70 6.11 0.50
N LYS A 121 7.48 6.57 -0.49
CA LYS A 121 8.63 7.47 -0.25
C LYS A 121 8.21 8.77 0.40
N ALA A 122 7.14 9.41 -0.10
CA ALA A 122 6.64 10.66 0.47
C ALA A 122 6.16 10.48 1.91
N ALA A 123 5.43 9.40 2.20
CA ALA A 123 4.98 9.09 3.55
C ALA A 123 6.17 8.79 4.49
N ALA A 124 7.19 8.07 4.02
CA ALA A 124 8.40 7.81 4.80
C ALA A 124 9.18 9.09 5.13
N GLU A 125 9.25 10.01 4.18
CA GLU A 125 9.88 11.32 4.37
C GLU A 125 9.12 12.16 5.41
N LEU A 126 7.80 12.28 5.28
CA LEU A 126 6.97 13.01 6.25
C LEU A 126 7.02 12.37 7.65
N GLU A 127 7.05 11.03 7.74
CA GLU A 127 7.25 10.31 9.01
C GLU A 127 8.58 10.69 9.67
N ARG A 128 9.66 10.79 8.87
CA ARG A 128 11.00 11.18 9.35
C ARG A 128 11.03 12.60 9.88
N HIS A 129 10.49 13.58 9.13
CA HIS A 129 10.46 14.99 9.56
C HIS A 129 9.58 15.20 10.80
N THR A 130 8.45 14.48 10.88
CA THR A 130 7.62 14.47 12.09
C THR A 130 8.41 13.95 13.30
N LYS A 131 9.22 12.90 13.11
CA LYS A 131 10.05 12.33 14.19
C LYS A 131 11.18 13.27 14.63
N SER A 132 11.77 14.05 13.71
CA SER A 132 12.85 15.00 14.03
C SER A 132 12.36 16.36 14.54
N GLY A 133 11.04 16.57 14.61
CA GLY A 133 10.45 17.83 15.05
C GLY A 133 10.39 18.92 13.99
N ASP A 134 10.62 18.57 12.73
CA ASP A 134 10.59 19.50 11.59
C ASP A 134 9.17 19.60 11.03
N TYR A 135 8.29 20.23 11.80
CA TYR A 135 6.87 20.31 11.49
C TYR A 135 6.54 21.32 10.38
N GLU A 136 7.40 22.31 10.16
CA GLU A 136 7.28 23.27 9.05
C GLU A 136 7.44 22.55 7.72
N TYR A 137 8.46 21.70 7.59
CA TYR A 137 8.61 20.84 6.42
C TYR A 137 7.38 19.95 6.18
N VAL A 138 6.84 19.35 7.24
CA VAL A 138 5.64 18.50 7.15
C VAL A 138 4.44 19.30 6.63
N ALA A 139 4.21 20.50 7.16
CA ALA A 139 3.12 21.37 6.75
C ALA A 139 3.24 21.81 5.28
N ASP A 140 4.45 22.12 4.80
CA ASP A 140 4.68 22.55 3.43
C ASP A 140 4.49 21.42 2.40
N HIS A 141 4.79 20.18 2.81
CA HIS A 141 4.83 19.04 1.88
C HIS A 141 3.60 18.13 1.95
N ILE A 142 2.69 18.34 2.91
CA ILE A 142 1.55 17.44 3.12
C ILE A 142 0.59 17.39 1.92
N MET A 143 0.42 18.51 1.20
CA MET A 143 -0.46 18.59 0.02
C MET A 143 -0.04 17.64 -1.11
N LYS A 144 1.25 17.28 -1.16
CA LYS A 144 1.79 16.35 -2.16
C LYS A 144 1.19 14.94 -2.01
N LEU A 145 0.72 14.56 -0.81
CA LEU A 145 0.09 13.26 -0.61
C LEU A 145 -1.22 13.13 -1.42
N ASN A 146 -2.05 14.17 -1.45
CA ASN A 146 -3.31 14.15 -2.19
C ASN A 146 -3.07 13.97 -3.68
N GLN A 147 -2.09 14.69 -4.24
CA GLN A 147 -1.70 14.54 -5.64
C GLN A 147 -1.25 13.11 -5.97
N LEU A 148 -0.46 12.48 -5.08
CA LEU A 148 0.02 11.11 -5.28
C LEU A 148 -1.12 10.08 -5.13
N LEU A 149 -2.10 10.32 -4.26
CA LEU A 149 -3.30 9.49 -4.11
C LEU A 149 -4.18 9.57 -5.36
N GLU A 150 -4.41 10.76 -5.89
CA GLU A 150 -5.16 10.97 -7.14
C GLU A 150 -4.48 10.25 -8.31
N GLN A 151 -3.14 10.38 -8.44
CA GLN A 151 -2.36 9.67 -9.45
C GLN A 151 -2.49 8.15 -9.34
N ALA A 152 -2.50 7.61 -8.12
CA ALA A 152 -2.71 6.18 -7.89
C ALA A 152 -4.11 5.74 -8.37
N GLY A 153 -5.15 6.54 -8.12
CA GLY A 153 -6.51 6.28 -8.60
C GLY A 153 -6.61 6.27 -10.14
N LEU A 154 -5.97 7.25 -10.80
CA LEU A 154 -5.91 7.31 -12.27
C LEU A 154 -5.19 6.10 -12.85
N ALA A 155 -4.01 5.77 -12.33
CA ALA A 155 -3.22 4.64 -12.80
C ALA A 155 -3.95 3.29 -12.58
N CYS A 156 -4.73 3.16 -11.49
CA CYS A 156 -5.60 2.01 -11.30
C CYS A 156 -6.70 1.93 -12.36
N SER A 157 -7.29 3.07 -12.75
CA SER A 157 -8.29 3.11 -13.82
C SER A 157 -7.70 2.68 -15.17
N ASP A 158 -6.48 3.14 -15.47
CA ASP A 158 -5.75 2.75 -16.68
C ASP A 158 -5.43 1.25 -16.71
N LEU A 159 -5.02 0.68 -15.57
CA LEU A 159 -4.80 -0.76 -15.42
C LEU A 159 -6.06 -1.57 -15.76
N LEU A 160 -7.23 -1.14 -15.29
CA LEU A 160 -8.50 -1.82 -15.55
C LEU A 160 -8.90 -1.73 -17.02
N LEU A 161 -8.72 -0.57 -17.66
CA LEU A 161 -8.94 -0.40 -19.09
C LEU A 161 -8.01 -1.30 -19.91
N TRP A 162 -6.74 -1.39 -19.50
CA TRP A 162 -5.78 -2.31 -20.11
C TRP A 162 -6.25 -3.77 -19.97
N GLN A 163 -6.69 -4.19 -18.78
CA GLN A 163 -7.18 -5.56 -18.56
C GLN A 163 -8.40 -5.89 -19.44
N GLN A 164 -9.38 -4.98 -19.51
CA GLN A 164 -10.57 -5.15 -20.36
C GLN A 164 -10.20 -5.31 -21.84
N ARG A 165 -9.20 -4.56 -22.32
CA ARG A 165 -8.73 -4.67 -23.71
C ARG A 165 -8.05 -6.01 -24.00
N ASN A 166 -7.29 -6.55 -23.04
CA ASN A 166 -6.62 -7.85 -23.23
C ASN A 166 -7.60 -9.02 -23.11
N ASN A 167 -8.59 -8.94 -22.23
CA ASN A 167 -9.63 -9.97 -22.10
C ASN A 167 -10.56 -10.06 -23.33
N LYS A 168 -10.69 -9.00 -24.13
CA LYS A 168 -11.47 -9.01 -25.39
C LYS A 168 -10.70 -9.59 -26.59
N LYS A 169 -9.39 -9.82 -26.44
CA LYS A 169 -8.51 -10.32 -27.51
C LYS A 169 -8.22 -11.82 -27.42
N GLY A 170 -8.62 -12.49 -26.34
CA GLY A 170 -8.57 -13.94 -26.17
C GLY A 170 -9.96 -14.53 -26.25
#